data_AF-A0A671MAG9-F1
#
_entry.id   AF-A0A671MAG9-F1
#
_cell.length_a   1.000
_cell.length_b   1.000
_cell.length_c   1.000
_cell.angle_alpha   90.00
_cell.angle_beta   90.00
_cell.angle_gamma   90.00
#
_symmetry.space_group_name_H-M   'P 1'
#
loop_
_entity.id
_entity.type
_entity.pdbx_description
1 polymer ?
#
loop_
_entity_poly.entity_id
_entity_poly.type
_entity_poly.pdbx_seq_one_letter_code
_entity_poly.pdbx_strand_id
1 'polypeptide(L)'
;MTTSALRRQVKNLVHNYSDAEIKVREATSNDPWGPSSSLMSEIAELTFSVVAFSEVMAMVWKRLNDHGKNWRHVYKVSGCVH
;
A
#
# COMPACT_ATOMS: atom_id res chain seq x y z
N MET A 1 17.67 6.87 13.36
CA MET A 1 17.07 6.05 12.29
C MET A 1 16.68 4.72 12.90
N THR A 2 15.39 4.40 12.92
CA THR A 2 14.84 3.21 13.58
C THR A 2 15.08 1.97 12.71
N THR A 3 15.52 0.87 13.32
CA THR A 3 15.87 -0.40 12.67
C THR A 3 14.74 -1.04 11.84
N SER A 4 13.50 -0.61 12.06
CA SER A 4 12.31 -1.00 11.30
C SER A 4 12.29 -0.46 9.87
N ALA A 5 12.79 0.76 9.64
CA ALA A 5 12.83 1.39 8.31
C ALA A 5 13.81 0.67 7.38
N LEU A 6 14.97 0.27 7.92
CA LEU A 6 15.99 -0.46 7.17
C LEU A 6 15.52 -1.87 6.76
N ARG A 7 14.83 -2.58 7.66
CA ARG A 7 14.21 -3.88 7.34
C ARG A 7 13.16 -3.77 6.23
N ARG A 8 12.43 -2.65 6.15
CA ARG A 8 11.41 -2.40 5.12
C ARG A 8 12.05 -2.15 3.76
N GLN A 9 13.14 -1.37 3.70
CA GLN A 9 13.90 -1.17 2.46
C GLN A 9 14.51 -2.48 1.94
N VAL A 10 15.07 -3.31 2.81
CA VAL A 10 15.62 -4.62 2.42
C VAL A 10 14.52 -5.55 1.90
N LYS A 11 13.33 -5.58 2.53
CA LYS A 11 12.19 -6.37 2.03
C LYS A 11 11.64 -5.86 0.70
N ASN A 12 11.77 -4.56 0.40
CA ASN A 12 11.34 -4.01 -0.87
C ASN A 12 12.31 -4.38 -2.00
N LEU A 13 13.62 -4.35 -1.73
CA LEU A 13 14.66 -4.83 -2.66
C LEU A 13 14.57 -6.33 -2.94
N VAL A 14 14.29 -7.15 -1.92
CA VAL A 14 14.24 -8.62 -2.07
C VAL A 14 12.99 -9.09 -2.84
N HIS A 15 11.93 -8.29 -2.90
CA HIS A 15 10.67 -8.71 -3.51
C HIS A 15 10.37 -8.09 -4.88
N ASN A 16 11.22 -7.20 -5.43
CA ASN A 16 10.93 -6.47 -6.67
C ASN A 16 9.52 -5.85 -6.67
N TYR A 17 9.07 -5.28 -5.54
CA TYR A 17 7.80 -4.58 -5.52
C TYR A 17 7.92 -3.33 -6.38
N SER A 18 6.96 -3.10 -7.26
CA SER A 18 6.94 -1.88 -8.07
C SER A 18 6.72 -0.65 -7.19
N ASP A 19 7.12 0.53 -7.67
CA ASP A 19 6.86 1.78 -6.94
C ASP A 19 5.37 1.96 -6.63
N ALA A 20 4.48 1.44 -7.48
CA ALA A 20 3.03 1.47 -7.26
C ALA A 20 2.62 0.57 -6.07
N GLU A 21 3.16 -0.64 -5.99
CA GLU A 21 2.89 -1.55 -4.87
C GLU A 21 3.42 -1.01 -3.53
N ILE A 22 4.59 -0.36 -3.54
CA ILE A 22 5.18 0.23 -2.33
C ILE A 22 4.28 1.34 -1.80
N LYS A 23 3.79 2.23 -2.67
CA LYS A 23 2.89 3.33 -2.28
C LYS A 23 1.58 2.82 -1.70
N VAL A 24 0.94 1.82 -2.34
CA VAL A 24 -0.28 1.20 -1.82
C VAL A 24 -0.03 0.53 -0.46
N ARG A 25 1.12 -0.13 -0.27
CA ARG A 25 1.47 -0.75 1.02
C ARG A 25 1.71 0.28 2.12
N GLU A 26 2.20 1.46 1.78
CA GLU A 26 2.37 2.57 2.71
C GLU A 26 1.03 3.22 3.05
N ALA A 27 0.14 3.41 2.07
CA ALA A 27 -1.21 3.93 2.31
C ALA A 27 -2.05 2.99 3.19
N THR A 28 -1.85 1.68 3.02
CA THR A 28 -2.54 0.61 3.75
C THR A 28 -1.78 0.13 4.99
N SER A 29 -0.90 0.96 5.57
CA SER A 29 -0.15 0.60 6.77
C SER A 29 -1.07 0.37 7.99
N ASN A 30 -0.61 -0.41 8.97
CA ASN A 30 -1.36 -0.66 10.23
C ASN A 30 -1.28 0.51 11.22
N ASP A 31 -0.76 1.66 10.81
CA ASP A 31 -0.60 2.80 11.71
C ASP A 31 -1.97 3.36 12.14
N PRO A 32 -2.10 3.95 13.33
CA PRO A 32 -3.38 4.45 13.82
C PRO A 32 -3.90 5.69 13.07
N TRP A 33 -3.03 6.42 12.37
CA TRP A 33 -3.37 7.56 11.52
C TRP A 33 -3.73 7.14 10.09
N GLY A 34 -4.56 7.94 9.41
CA GLY A 34 -4.93 7.72 8.01
C GLY A 34 -3.78 7.95 7.03
N PRO A 35 -3.90 7.48 5.77
CA PRO A 35 -2.91 7.78 4.73
C PRO A 35 -2.83 9.29 4.47
N SER A 36 -1.65 9.76 4.04
CA SER A 36 -1.48 11.15 3.61
C SER A 36 -2.28 11.41 2.33
N SER A 37 -2.92 12.58 2.21
CA SER A 37 -3.62 12.98 0.99
C SER A 37 -2.69 13.04 -0.23
N SER A 38 -1.43 13.45 -0.04
CA SER A 38 -0.41 13.46 -1.09
C SER A 38 -0.16 12.06 -1.66
N LEU A 39 -0.06 11.06 -0.78
CA LEU A 39 0.18 9.66 -1.16
C LEU A 39 -1.03 9.09 -1.92
N MET A 40 -2.24 9.47 -1.50
CA MET A 40 -3.48 9.10 -2.19
C MET A 40 -3.56 9.69 -3.60
N SER A 41 -3.18 10.96 -3.78
CA SER A 41 -3.12 11.58 -5.11
C SER A 41 -2.12 10.89 -6.03
N GLU A 42 -0.94 10.52 -5.51
CA GLU A 42 0.05 9.78 -6.29
C GLU A 42 -0.44 8.38 -6.69
N ILE A 43 -1.20 7.70 -5.82
CA ILE A 43 -1.82 6.41 -6.17
C ILE A 43 -2.89 6.62 -7.25
N ALA A 44 -3.71 7.67 -7.14
CA ALA A 44 -4.71 8.00 -8.15
C ALA A 44 -4.07 8.26 -9.51
N GLU A 45 -2.95 9.00 -9.56
CA GLU A 45 -2.19 9.21 -10.79
C GLU A 45 -1.65 7.90 -11.39
N LEU A 46 -1.20 6.96 -10.55
CA LEU A 46 -0.73 5.66 -10.99
C LEU A 46 -1.84 4.78 -11.58
N THR A 47 -3.11 4.98 -11.20
CA THR A 47 -4.23 4.21 -11.77
C THR A 47 -4.50 4.51 -13.25
N PHE A 48 -4.00 5.63 -13.79
CA PHE A 48 -4.11 5.93 -15.22
C PHE A 48 -3.20 5.06 -16.11
N SER A 49 -2.21 4.37 -15.51
CA SER A 49 -1.35 3.42 -16.22
C SER A 49 -1.90 2.01 -16.11
N VAL A 50 -2.12 1.34 -17.24
CA VAL A 50 -2.70 -0.03 -17.28
C VAL A 50 -1.83 -1.04 -16.53
N VAL A 51 -0.49 -0.89 -16.59
CA VAL A 51 0.45 -1.77 -15.88
C VAL A 51 0.39 -1.51 -14.37
N ALA A 52 0.54 -0.25 -13.95
CA ALA A 52 0.52 0.09 -12.53
C ALA A 52 -0.85 -0.15 -11.89
N PHE A 53 -1.95 0.02 -12.63
CA PHE A 53 -3.29 -0.30 -12.17
C PHE A 53 -3.42 -1.78 -11.79
N SER A 54 -2.88 -2.69 -12.61
CA SER A 54 -2.93 -4.13 -12.30
C SER A 54 -2.18 -4.48 -11.01
N GLU A 55 -1.05 -3.81 -10.76
CA GLU A 55 -0.22 -3.98 -9.56
C GLU A 55 -0.90 -3.39 -8.30
N VAL A 56 -1.46 -2.18 -8.43
CA VAL A 56 -2.25 -1.52 -7.37
C VAL A 56 -3.43 -2.39 -6.97
N MET A 57 -4.20 -2.88 -7.94
CA MET A 57 -5.36 -3.72 -7.68
C MET A 57 -4.97 -5.06 -7.06
N ALA A 58 -3.89 -5.70 -7.53
CA ALA A 58 -3.39 -6.94 -6.93
C ALA A 58 -3.05 -6.76 -5.43
N MET A 59 -2.43 -5.63 -5.07
CA MET A 59 -2.13 -5.32 -3.67
C MET A 59 -3.39 -5.00 -2.86
N VAL A 60 -4.35 -4.26 -3.45
CA VAL A 60 -5.65 -3.97 -2.83
C VAL A 60 -6.38 -5.25 -2.49
N TRP A 61 -6.49 -6.19 -3.44
CA TRP A 61 -7.12 -7.49 -3.23
C TRP A 61 -6.46 -8.30 -2.12
N LYS A 62 -5.13 -8.28 -2.05
CA LYS A 62 -4.39 -8.95 -0.98
C LYS A 62 -4.73 -8.38 0.41
N ARG A 63 -4.86 -7.05 0.52
CA ARG A 63 -5.19 -6.36 1.78
C ARG A 63 -6.66 -6.51 2.17
N LEU A 64 -7.57 -6.60 1.20
CA LEU A 64 -8.98 -6.90 1.46
C LEU A 64 -9.17 -8.29 2.09
N ASN A 65 -8.27 -9.23 1.76
CA ASN A 65 -8.32 -10.59 2.28
C ASN A 65 -7.46 -10.79 3.56
N ASP A 66 -6.99 -9.70 4.20
CA ASP A 66 -6.35 -9.78 5.51
C ASP A 66 -7.43 -9.98 6.60
N HIS A 67 -7.16 -10.90 7.55
CA HIS A 67 -8.10 -11.25 8.62
C HIS A 67 -7.51 -11.00 10.02
N GLY A 68 -8.38 -10.90 11.02
CA GLY A 68 -7.99 -10.84 12.45
C GLY A 68 -7.39 -9.50 12.88
N LYS A 69 -6.13 -9.51 13.38
CA LYS A 69 -5.47 -8.33 13.98
C LYS A 69 -5.16 -7.19 12.98
N ASN A 70 -5.33 -7.45 11.68
CA ASN A 70 -5.01 -6.53 10.59
C ASN A 70 -6.25 -5.80 10.02
N TRP A 71 -7.34 -5.71 10.78
CA TRP A 71 -8.60 -5.08 10.35
C TRP A 71 -8.42 -3.65 9.79
N ARG A 72 -7.40 -2.92 10.24
CA ARG A 72 -7.07 -1.57 9.75
C ARG A 72 -6.62 -1.58 8.29
N HIS A 73 -5.98 -2.66 7.82
CA HIS A 73 -5.63 -2.80 6.41
C HIS A 73 -6.88 -2.82 5.53
N VAL A 74 -7.88 -3.61 5.92
CA VAL A 74 -9.16 -3.72 5.20
C VAL A 74 -9.89 -2.37 5.20
N TYR A 75 -9.99 -1.72 6.36
CA TYR A 75 -10.66 -0.43 6.46
C TYR A 75 -9.99 0.66 5.61
N LYS A 76 -8.66 0.78 5.68
CA LYS A 76 -7.92 1.78 4.91
C LYS A 76 -7.90 1.48 3.42
N VAL A 77 -7.84 0.20 3.03
CA VAL A 77 -7.83 -0.15 1.61
C VAL A 77 -9.20 0.10 0.98
N SER A 78 -10.29 -0.15 1.70
CA SER A 78 -11.64 0.25 1.24
C SER A 78 -11.73 1.77 1.03
N GLY A 79 -11.10 2.57 1.89
CA GLY A 79 -11.01 4.01 1.72
C GLY A 79 -10.09 4.46 0.58
N CYS A 80 -9.14 3.63 0.13
CA CYS A 80 -8.28 3.96 -1.00
C CYS A 80 -8.94 3.69 -2.37
N VAL A 81 -9.96 2.84 -2.40
CA VAL A 81 -10.66 2.42 -3.64
C VAL A 81 -11.87 3.32 -3.93
N HIS A 82 -12.32 4.11 -2.96
CA HIS A 82 -13.42 5.06 -3.10
C HIS A 82 -12.91 6.41 -3.61
#